data_AF-A0A1B6FPD0-F1
#
_entry.id   AF-A0A1B6FPD0-F1
#
_cell.length_a   1.000
_cell.length_b   1.000
_cell.length_c   1.000
_cell.angle_alpha   90.00
_cell.angle_beta   90.00
_cell.angle_gamma   90.00
#
_symmetry.space_group_name_H-M   'P 1'
#
loop_
_entity.id
_entity.type
_entity.pdbx_description
1 polymer ?
#
loop_
_entity_poly.entity_id
_entity_poly.type
_entity_poly.pdbx_seq_one_letter_code
_entity_poly.pdbx_strand_id
1 'polypeptide(L)'
;FNIGALYTQIGAKQDLTKSKSLDAAVDSFLRAAGTFKYIYDNFTNAPSMDLGPSMLEMLVQLMLAQARECLFQKLQIQSESNRSSAINLDLAQEAAQVSQVFQEVADLFDNDKVQNYVPYSWRALTNVKHEFYSSLAHFHCSRAILESSDCIQDKAVRDTLHYLHDSGECDKRPQVEILVPNDEAEQKVLGKA
;
A
#
# COMPACT_ATOMS: atom_id res chain seq x y z
N PHE A 1 -4.03 -5.80 25.79
CA PHE A 1 -4.80 -5.68 24.53
C PHE A 1 -5.45 -4.30 24.39
N ASN A 2 -6.34 -3.90 25.30
CA ASN A 2 -7.08 -2.61 25.20
C ASN A 2 -6.21 -1.36 25.07
N ILE A 3 -5.01 -1.34 25.66
CA ILE A 3 -4.04 -0.24 25.45
C ILE A 3 -3.63 -0.15 23.97
N GLY A 4 -3.34 -1.28 23.32
CA GLY A 4 -3.07 -1.33 21.89
C GLY A 4 -4.26 -0.84 21.08
N ALA A 5 -5.47 -1.30 21.41
CA ALA A 5 -6.72 -0.84 20.79
C ALA A 5 -7.00 0.66 20.99
N LEU A 6 -6.58 1.25 22.12
CA LEU A 6 -6.69 2.69 22.35
C LEU A 6 -5.74 3.46 21.44
N TYR A 7 -4.51 2.98 21.28
CA TYR A 7 -3.55 3.56 20.35
C TYR A 7 -4.04 3.51 18.89
N THR A 8 -4.68 2.42 18.45
CA THR A 8 -5.27 2.36 17.10
C THR A 8 -6.33 3.43 16.89
N GLN A 9 -7.19 3.65 17.89
CA GLN A 9 -8.23 4.68 17.83
C GLN A 9 -7.66 6.10 17.84
N ILE A 10 -6.58 6.35 18.59
CA ILE A 10 -5.90 7.65 18.60
C ILE A 10 -5.28 7.92 17.22
N GLY A 11 -4.61 6.92 16.64
CA GLY A 11 -4.02 7.01 15.30
C GLY A 11 -5.07 7.27 14.22
N ALA A 12 -6.15 6.50 14.21
CA ALA A 12 -7.23 6.63 13.23
C ALA A 12 -8.01 7.95 13.32
N LYS A 13 -7.97 8.65 14.46
CA LYS A 13 -8.64 9.95 14.67
C LYS A 13 -7.76 11.16 14.35
N GLN A 14 -6.49 10.95 13.97
CA GLN A 14 -5.63 12.07 13.59
C GLN A 14 -6.10 12.73 12.28
N ASP A 15 -5.86 14.03 12.18
CA ASP A 15 -6.09 14.78 10.94
C ASP A 15 -5.02 14.41 9.90
N LEU A 16 -5.39 13.76 8.81
CA LEU A 16 -4.43 13.30 7.80
C LEU A 16 -3.97 14.40 6.83
N THR A 17 -4.49 15.63 6.96
CA THR A 17 -4.14 16.75 6.07
C THR A 17 -2.89 17.52 6.51
N LYS A 18 -2.33 17.21 7.68
CA LYS A 18 -1.17 17.94 8.25
C LYS A 18 -0.05 16.97 8.59
N SER A 19 1.18 17.32 8.19
CA SER A 19 2.37 16.49 8.45
C SER A 19 2.57 16.18 9.94
N LYS A 20 2.27 17.11 10.85
CA LYS A 20 2.48 16.91 12.30
C LYS A 20 1.51 15.89 12.91
N SER A 21 0.25 15.88 12.47
CA SER A 21 -0.74 14.90 12.93
C SER A 21 -0.51 13.53 12.30
N LEU A 22 0.06 13.47 11.09
CA LEU A 22 0.55 12.21 10.53
C LEU A 22 1.69 11.59 11.36
N ASP A 23 2.62 12.40 11.89
CA ASP A 23 3.64 11.89 12.84
C ASP A 23 3.01 11.31 14.11
N ALA A 24 1.97 11.95 14.64
CA ALA A 24 1.23 11.44 15.79
C ALA A 24 0.45 10.15 15.45
N ALA A 25 -0.06 10.03 14.22
CA ALA A 25 -0.75 8.82 13.75
C ALA A 25 0.24 7.65 13.67
N VAL A 26 1.41 7.87 13.05
CA VAL A 26 2.50 6.90 12.96
C VAL A 26 2.94 6.43 14.34
N ASP A 27 3.26 7.35 15.26
CA ASP A 27 3.66 7.00 16.63
C ASP A 27 2.59 6.15 17.33
N SER A 28 1.31 6.50 17.17
CA SER A 28 0.20 5.75 17.74
C SER A 28 0.09 4.34 17.17
N PHE A 29 0.14 4.18 15.84
CA PHE A 29 0.08 2.85 15.20
C PHE A 29 1.28 1.98 15.55
N LEU A 30 2.49 2.55 15.63
CA LEU A 30 3.69 1.81 16.05
C LEU A 30 3.62 1.38 17.52
N ARG A 31 3.07 2.20 18.42
CA ARG A 31 2.80 1.82 19.82
C ARG A 31 1.77 0.70 19.91
N ALA A 32 0.73 0.74 19.08
CA ALA A 32 -0.26 -0.33 19.00
C ALA A 32 0.41 -1.64 18.54
N ALA A 33 1.18 -1.60 17.45
CA ALA A 33 1.92 -2.75 16.92
C ALA A 33 2.86 -3.34 17.99
N GLY A 34 3.67 -2.51 18.65
CA GLY A 34 4.56 -2.95 19.73
C GLY A 34 3.81 -3.55 20.91
N THR A 35 2.65 -2.98 21.26
CA THR A 35 1.79 -3.52 22.33
C THR A 35 1.23 -4.90 21.97
N PHE A 36 0.74 -5.09 20.73
CA PHE A 36 0.24 -6.39 20.28
C PHE A 36 1.36 -7.42 20.16
N LYS A 37 2.53 -7.01 19.66
CA LYS A 37 3.72 -7.86 19.58
C LYS A 37 4.20 -8.31 20.96
N TYR A 38 4.21 -7.41 21.94
CA TYR A 38 4.53 -7.77 23.32
C TYR A 38 3.60 -8.85 23.87
N ILE A 39 2.29 -8.75 23.60
CA ILE A 39 1.32 -9.78 24.02
C ILE A 39 1.60 -11.10 23.30
N TYR A 40 1.86 -11.05 22.00
CA TYR A 40 2.20 -12.24 21.20
C TYR A 40 3.41 -12.99 21.79
N ASP A 41 4.46 -12.26 22.16
CA ASP A 41 5.70 -12.86 22.65
C ASP A 41 5.60 -13.40 24.10
N ASN A 42 4.69 -12.85 24.92
CA ASN A 42 4.67 -13.10 26.37
C ASN A 42 3.40 -13.81 26.88
N PHE A 43 2.34 -13.94 26.07
CA PHE A 43 1.06 -14.48 26.49
C PHE A 43 0.71 -15.78 25.75
N THR A 44 1.28 -16.89 26.22
CA THR A 44 1.23 -18.20 25.53
C THR A 44 -0.05 -18.99 25.76
N ASN A 45 -0.82 -18.70 26.82
CA ASN A 45 -2.06 -19.41 27.17
C ASN A 45 -3.26 -18.47 27.09
N ALA A 46 -3.57 -18.01 25.87
CA ALA A 46 -4.73 -17.16 25.64
C ALA A 46 -6.04 -17.92 25.96
N PRO A 47 -6.92 -17.38 26.81
CA PRO A 47 -8.22 -18.02 27.12
C PRO A 47 -9.21 -17.87 25.96
N SER A 48 -8.92 -17.02 24.97
CA SER A 48 -9.80 -16.64 23.87
C SER A 48 -9.02 -16.48 22.55
N MET A 49 -9.69 -16.79 21.44
CA MET A 49 -9.08 -16.86 20.10
C MET A 49 -8.68 -15.50 19.51
N ASP A 50 -9.29 -14.41 19.99
CA ASP A 50 -8.94 -13.02 19.66
C ASP A 50 -7.55 -12.59 20.18
N LEU A 51 -7.03 -13.30 21.19
CA LEU A 51 -5.65 -13.18 21.68
C LEU A 51 -4.75 -14.30 21.16
N GLY A 52 -5.23 -15.10 20.21
CA GLY A 52 -4.44 -16.15 19.57
C GLY A 52 -3.24 -15.57 18.80
N PRO A 53 -2.12 -16.31 18.68
CA PRO A 53 -0.91 -15.82 18.00
C PRO A 53 -1.16 -15.31 16.59
N SER A 54 -1.96 -16.02 15.78
CA SER A 54 -2.29 -15.60 14.41
C SER A 54 -3.09 -14.30 14.35
N MET A 55 -3.99 -14.07 15.31
CA MET A 55 -4.77 -12.83 15.38
C MET A 55 -3.87 -11.66 15.78
N LEU A 56 -2.99 -11.86 16.78
CA LEU A 56 -2.05 -10.83 17.22
C LEU A 56 -1.03 -10.48 16.13
N GLU A 57 -0.53 -11.46 15.40
CA GLU A 57 0.36 -11.25 14.26
C GLU A 57 -0.33 -10.44 13.15
N MET A 58 -1.57 -10.80 12.79
CA MET A 58 -2.36 -10.02 11.85
C MET A 58 -2.55 -8.57 12.32
N LEU A 59 -2.90 -8.36 13.59
CA LEU A 59 -3.08 -7.02 14.15
C LEU A 59 -1.78 -6.21 14.11
N VAL A 60 -0.63 -6.83 14.38
CA VAL A 60 0.69 -6.19 14.26
C VAL A 60 0.90 -5.73 12.81
N GLN A 61 0.71 -6.61 11.83
CA GLN A 61 0.93 -6.27 10.42
C GLN A 61 -0.04 -5.19 9.93
N LEU A 62 -1.31 -5.26 10.33
CA LEU A 62 -2.29 -4.22 10.00
C LEU A 62 -1.88 -2.84 10.56
N MET A 63 -1.34 -2.78 11.78
CA MET A 63 -0.86 -1.51 12.36
C MET A 63 0.39 -0.99 11.65
N LEU A 64 1.32 -1.87 11.25
CA LEU A 64 2.50 -1.48 10.48
C LEU A 64 2.11 -0.95 9.09
N ALA A 65 1.15 -1.59 8.42
CA ALA A 65 0.62 -1.12 7.14
C ALA A 65 -0.02 0.27 7.26
N GLN A 66 -0.83 0.51 8.30
CA GLN A 66 -1.42 1.83 8.59
C GLN A 66 -0.36 2.90 8.91
N ALA A 67 0.71 2.55 9.64
CA ALA A 67 1.81 3.46 9.87
C ALA A 67 2.53 3.84 8.56
N ARG A 68 2.76 2.87 7.67
CA ARG A 68 3.38 3.12 6.36
C ARG A 68 2.52 3.99 5.44
N GLU A 69 1.22 3.75 5.45
CA GLU A 69 0.24 4.61 4.78
C GLU A 69 0.35 6.07 5.22
N CYS A 70 0.43 6.33 6.53
CA CYS A 70 0.61 7.69 7.05
C CYS A 70 1.95 8.32 6.63
N LEU A 71 3.03 7.55 6.54
CA LEU A 71 4.32 8.02 6.05
C LEU A 71 4.25 8.42 4.56
N PHE A 72 3.55 7.62 3.74
CA PHE A 72 3.31 7.97 2.34
C PHE A 72 2.50 9.27 2.20
N GLN A 73 1.41 9.42 2.96
CA GLN A 73 0.60 10.65 2.95
C GLN A 73 1.45 11.87 3.38
N LYS A 74 2.34 11.68 4.36
CA LYS A 74 3.25 12.73 4.81
C LYS A 74 4.21 13.12 3.70
N LEU A 75 4.79 12.14 2.99
CA LEU A 75 5.65 12.37 1.84
C LEU A 75 4.91 13.14 0.73
N GLN A 76 3.64 12.78 0.45
CA GLN A 76 2.81 13.49 -0.53
C GLN A 76 2.59 14.97 -0.20
N ILE A 77 2.34 15.29 1.08
CA ILE A 77 2.14 16.67 1.55
C ILE A 77 3.46 17.47 1.47
N GLN A 78 4.56 16.86 1.91
CA GLN A 78 5.86 17.54 1.93
C GLN A 78 6.40 17.84 0.52
N SER A 79 6.03 17.03 -0.45
CA SER A 79 6.44 17.16 -1.86
C SER A 79 5.51 18.01 -2.72
N GLU A 80 4.41 18.54 -2.16
CA GLU A 80 3.37 19.22 -2.95
C GLU A 80 3.88 20.50 -3.65
N SER A 81 4.76 21.25 -3.01
CA SER A 81 5.31 22.51 -3.54
C SER A 81 6.44 22.32 -4.55
N ASN A 82 7.04 21.13 -4.62
CA ASN A 82 8.17 20.83 -5.50
C ASN A 82 8.06 19.41 -6.03
N ARG A 83 7.15 19.19 -6.98
CA ARG A 83 6.84 17.85 -7.50
C ARG A 83 7.62 17.57 -8.78
N SER A 84 8.89 17.24 -8.62
CA SER A 84 9.78 16.86 -9.72
C SER A 84 9.55 15.40 -10.16
N SER A 85 10.07 15.04 -11.34
CA SER A 85 10.04 13.65 -11.84
C SER A 85 10.64 12.66 -10.84
N ALA A 86 11.80 12.97 -10.25
CA ALA A 86 12.42 12.14 -9.21
C ALA A 86 11.52 11.93 -7.99
N ILE A 87 10.86 13.00 -7.52
CA ILE A 87 9.93 12.94 -6.38
C ILE A 87 8.67 12.13 -6.74
N ASN A 88 8.19 12.22 -7.98
CA ASN A 88 7.12 11.36 -8.47
C ASN A 88 7.54 9.88 -8.49
N LEU A 89 8.80 9.54 -8.79
CA LEU A 89 9.29 8.16 -8.68
C LEU A 89 9.35 7.68 -7.23
N ASP A 90 9.85 8.51 -6.31
CA ASP A 90 9.87 8.18 -4.87
C ASP A 90 8.45 7.92 -4.35
N LEU A 91 7.50 8.76 -4.74
CA LEU A 91 6.08 8.58 -4.43
C LEU A 91 5.50 7.31 -5.06
N ALA A 92 5.87 6.98 -6.29
CA ALA A 92 5.42 5.77 -6.96
C ALA A 92 5.91 4.52 -6.22
N GLN A 93 7.18 4.51 -5.84
CA GLN A 93 7.80 3.40 -5.11
C GLN A 93 7.18 3.22 -3.72
N GLU A 94 7.01 4.29 -2.95
CA GLU A 94 6.37 4.18 -1.63
C GLU A 94 4.89 3.78 -1.75
N ALA A 95 4.15 4.27 -2.74
CA ALA A 95 2.77 3.83 -2.97
C ALA A 95 2.69 2.33 -3.28
N ALA A 96 3.56 1.81 -4.16
CA ALA A 96 3.61 0.38 -4.47
C ALA A 96 3.92 -0.45 -3.23
N GLN A 97 4.81 0.02 -2.39
CA GLN A 97 5.15 -0.67 -1.17
C GLN A 97 4.03 -0.62 -0.12
N VAL A 98 3.24 0.47 -0.05
CA VAL A 98 2.01 0.53 0.75
C VAL A 98 0.98 -0.46 0.23
N SER A 99 0.82 -0.55 -1.10
CA SER A 99 -0.06 -1.53 -1.73
C SER A 99 0.33 -2.97 -1.36
N GLN A 100 1.62 -3.30 -1.43
CA GLN A 100 2.14 -4.62 -1.09
C GLN A 100 1.87 -4.99 0.38
N VAL A 101 2.15 -4.09 1.34
CA VAL A 101 1.90 -4.42 2.76
C VAL A 101 0.41 -4.60 3.06
N PHE A 102 -0.49 -3.93 2.34
CA PHE A 102 -1.91 -4.19 2.46
C PHE A 102 -2.32 -5.53 1.82
N GLN A 103 -1.67 -5.97 0.74
CA GLN A 103 -1.85 -7.33 0.20
C GLN A 103 -1.41 -8.39 1.21
N GLU A 104 -0.23 -8.23 1.81
CA GLU A 104 0.27 -9.15 2.84
C GLU A 104 -0.70 -9.23 4.05
N VAL A 105 -1.35 -8.12 4.41
CA VAL A 105 -2.40 -8.11 5.44
C VAL A 105 -3.68 -8.81 4.97
N ALA A 106 -4.05 -8.67 3.70
CA ALA A 106 -5.20 -9.37 3.12
C ALA A 106 -5.00 -10.89 3.19
N ASP A 107 -3.82 -11.38 2.86
CA ASP A 107 -3.48 -12.81 2.93
C ASP A 107 -3.60 -13.36 4.37
N LEU A 108 -3.28 -12.54 5.37
CA LEU A 108 -3.46 -12.90 6.78
C LEU A 108 -4.93 -13.00 7.20
N PHE A 109 -5.84 -12.29 6.53
CA PHE A 109 -7.27 -12.42 6.80
C PHE A 109 -7.86 -13.74 6.30
N ASP A 110 -7.26 -14.35 5.29
CA ASP A 110 -7.69 -15.64 4.74
C ASP A 110 -7.17 -16.84 5.55
N ASN A 111 -6.36 -16.58 6.58
CA ASN A 111 -5.95 -17.61 7.53
C ASN A 111 -7.17 -18.15 8.31
N ASP A 112 -7.34 -19.47 8.36
CA ASP A 112 -8.46 -20.14 9.04
C ASP A 112 -8.66 -19.71 10.50
N LYS A 113 -7.56 -19.37 11.19
CA LYS A 113 -7.57 -18.95 12.60
C LYS A 113 -8.01 -17.49 12.77
N VAL A 114 -8.04 -16.71 11.69
CA VAL A 114 -8.30 -15.27 11.67
C VAL A 114 -9.64 -14.94 10.99
N GLN A 115 -9.95 -15.61 9.88
CA GLN A 115 -11.07 -15.27 8.99
C GLN A 115 -12.44 -15.09 9.69
N ASN A 116 -12.70 -15.88 10.73
CA ASN A 116 -13.98 -15.88 11.46
C ASN A 116 -14.07 -14.78 12.54
N TYR A 117 -12.96 -14.13 12.87
CA TYR A 117 -12.88 -13.10 13.90
C TYR A 117 -12.75 -11.69 13.31
N VAL A 118 -12.48 -11.58 12.01
CA VAL A 118 -12.30 -10.30 11.33
C VAL A 118 -13.59 -9.86 10.64
N PRO A 119 -14.10 -8.65 10.95
CA PRO A 119 -15.25 -8.08 10.26
C PRO A 119 -15.03 -7.99 8.74
N TYR A 120 -16.07 -8.26 7.97
CA TYR A 120 -16.04 -8.13 6.51
C TYR A 120 -15.56 -6.75 6.04
N SER A 121 -15.94 -5.69 6.76
CA SER A 121 -15.54 -4.31 6.44
C SER A 121 -14.03 -4.10 6.47
N TRP A 122 -13.30 -4.82 7.33
CA TRP A 122 -11.83 -4.71 7.41
C TRP A 122 -11.18 -5.36 6.19
N ARG A 123 -11.64 -6.57 5.82
CA ARG A 123 -11.22 -7.26 4.60
C ARG A 123 -11.45 -6.41 3.35
N ALA A 124 -12.69 -5.92 3.19
CA ALA A 124 -13.05 -5.08 2.06
C ALA A 124 -12.19 -3.81 2.00
N LEU A 125 -11.98 -3.12 3.13
CA LEU A 125 -11.19 -1.90 3.16
C LEU A 125 -9.71 -2.15 2.86
N THR A 126 -9.12 -3.24 3.37
CA THR A 126 -7.73 -3.60 3.07
C THR A 126 -7.53 -3.87 1.59
N ASN A 127 -8.44 -4.61 0.95
CA ASN A 127 -8.37 -4.84 -0.50
C ASN A 127 -8.54 -3.54 -1.29
N VAL A 128 -9.47 -2.67 -0.90
CA VAL A 128 -9.62 -1.34 -1.51
C VAL A 128 -8.33 -0.52 -1.36
N LYS A 129 -7.67 -0.57 -0.21
CA LYS A 129 -6.39 0.13 -0.01
C LYS A 129 -5.29 -0.45 -0.88
N HIS A 130 -5.18 -1.77 -0.97
CA HIS A 130 -4.23 -2.43 -1.87
C HIS A 130 -4.36 -1.90 -3.31
N GLU A 131 -5.57 -1.95 -3.87
CA GLU A 131 -5.86 -1.49 -5.24
C GLU A 131 -5.65 0.02 -5.40
N PHE A 132 -6.09 0.82 -4.42
CA PHE A 132 -5.92 2.26 -4.45
C PHE A 132 -4.45 2.68 -4.49
N TYR A 133 -3.61 2.08 -3.64
CA TYR A 133 -2.18 2.39 -3.60
C TYR A 133 -1.43 1.82 -4.81
N SER A 134 -1.88 0.69 -5.38
CA SER A 134 -1.38 0.18 -6.66
C SER A 134 -1.65 1.18 -7.79
N SER A 135 -2.89 1.69 -7.88
CA SER A 135 -3.24 2.73 -8.84
C SER A 135 -2.45 4.02 -8.63
N LEU A 136 -2.21 4.45 -7.39
CA LEU A 136 -1.40 5.63 -7.09
C LEU A 136 0.07 5.45 -7.49
N ALA A 137 0.61 4.24 -7.35
CA ALA A 137 1.96 3.93 -7.80
C ALA A 137 2.09 4.14 -9.31
N HIS A 138 1.17 3.57 -10.08
CA HIS A 138 1.13 3.76 -11.54
C HIS A 138 0.93 5.23 -11.93
N PHE A 139 0.04 5.95 -11.24
CA PHE A 139 -0.20 7.39 -11.48
C PHE A 139 1.06 8.24 -11.27
N HIS A 140 1.78 8.04 -10.18
CA HIS A 140 3.00 8.79 -9.91
C HIS A 140 4.12 8.41 -10.89
N CYS A 141 4.24 7.14 -11.23
CA CYS A 141 5.19 6.68 -12.23
C CYS A 141 4.92 7.29 -13.61
N SER A 142 3.66 7.30 -14.06
CA SER A 142 3.30 7.90 -15.35
C SER A 142 3.58 9.39 -15.39
N ARG A 143 3.33 10.11 -14.27
CA ARG A 143 3.68 11.53 -14.15
C ARG A 143 5.19 11.76 -14.26
N ALA A 144 6.00 10.95 -13.60
CA ALA A 144 7.46 11.05 -13.70
C ALA A 144 7.93 10.87 -15.15
N ILE A 145 7.40 9.88 -15.87
CA ILE A 145 7.74 9.62 -17.27
C ILE A 145 7.38 10.83 -18.16
N LEU A 146 6.16 11.38 -18.00
CA LEU A 146 5.68 12.49 -18.81
C LEU A 146 6.45 13.80 -18.57
N GLU A 147 6.90 14.04 -17.34
CA GLU A 147 7.64 15.25 -16.97
C GLU A 147 9.08 15.25 -17.50
N SER A 148 9.58 14.11 -18.00
CA SER A 148 10.96 13.99 -18.46
C SER A 148 11.08 13.17 -19.74
N SER A 149 11.15 13.85 -20.89
CA SER A 149 11.28 13.20 -22.21
C SER A 149 12.53 12.30 -22.35
N ASP A 150 13.56 12.48 -21.50
CA ASP A 150 14.79 11.67 -21.48
C ASP A 150 14.90 10.71 -20.26
N CYS A 151 13.94 10.71 -19.30
CA CYS A 151 14.09 9.90 -18.07
C CYS A 151 14.06 8.39 -18.29
N ILE A 152 13.45 7.91 -19.38
CA ILE A 152 13.46 6.48 -19.72
C ILE A 152 14.90 6.02 -19.96
N GLN A 153 15.82 6.92 -20.31
CA GLN A 153 17.24 6.60 -20.42
C GLN A 153 17.95 6.50 -19.06
N ASP A 154 17.41 7.08 -18.00
CA ASP A 154 17.95 6.97 -16.65
C ASP A 154 17.74 5.55 -16.12
N LYS A 155 18.82 4.93 -15.67
CA LYS A 155 18.80 3.56 -15.14
C LYS A 155 17.89 3.46 -13.90
N ALA A 156 17.88 4.48 -13.04
CA ALA A 156 17.07 4.45 -11.82
C ALA A 156 15.55 4.40 -12.15
N VAL A 157 15.12 5.18 -13.14
CA VAL A 157 13.72 5.18 -13.62
C VAL A 157 13.34 3.81 -14.18
N ARG A 158 14.23 3.19 -14.97
CA ARG A 158 13.99 1.85 -15.52
C ARG A 158 13.90 0.79 -14.43
N ASP A 159 14.77 0.84 -13.44
CA ASP A 159 14.77 -0.12 -12.32
C ASP A 159 13.46 0.03 -11.50
N THR A 160 13.00 1.25 -11.25
CA THR A 160 11.69 1.50 -10.61
C THR A 160 10.52 0.98 -11.47
N LEU A 161 10.55 1.21 -12.79
CA LEU A 161 9.54 0.68 -13.71
C LEU A 161 9.48 -0.84 -13.71
N HIS A 162 10.65 -1.50 -13.75
CA HIS A 162 10.74 -2.94 -13.62
C HIS A 162 10.14 -3.41 -12.30
N TYR A 163 10.48 -2.77 -11.17
CA TYR A 163 9.92 -3.13 -9.87
C TYR A 163 8.38 -3.01 -9.81
N LEU A 164 7.83 -1.92 -10.37
CA LEU A 164 6.38 -1.66 -10.39
C LEU A 164 5.60 -2.61 -11.30
N HIS A 165 6.24 -3.17 -12.34
CA HIS A 165 5.58 -4.01 -13.33
C HIS A 165 5.95 -5.50 -13.22
N ASP A 166 7.00 -5.85 -12.46
CA ASP A 166 7.52 -7.21 -12.32
C ASP A 166 7.32 -7.77 -10.89
N SER A 167 6.42 -7.17 -10.10
CA SER A 167 6.03 -7.67 -8.78
C SER A 167 5.15 -8.92 -8.91
N GLY A 168 5.77 -10.05 -9.28
CA GLY A 168 5.31 -11.42 -9.01
C GLY A 168 4.15 -11.94 -9.86
N GLU A 169 4.47 -12.74 -10.89
CA GLU A 169 3.59 -13.74 -11.54
C GLU A 169 2.09 -13.39 -11.70
N CYS A 170 1.76 -12.15 -12.06
CA CYS A 170 0.48 -11.86 -12.68
C CYS A 170 0.61 -12.18 -14.17
N ASP A 171 -0.38 -12.91 -14.72
CA ASP A 171 -0.47 -13.39 -16.10
C ASP A 171 0.26 -12.48 -17.09
N LYS A 172 1.16 -13.02 -17.93
CA LYS A 172 2.00 -12.26 -18.89
C LYS A 172 1.20 -11.56 -19.99
N ARG A 173 -0.10 -11.38 -19.79
CA ARG A 173 -1.01 -10.65 -20.65
C ARG A 173 -1.29 -9.30 -19.99
N PRO A 174 -0.99 -8.17 -20.66
CA PRO A 174 -1.46 -6.90 -20.16
C PRO A 174 -3.00 -6.94 -20.04
N GLN A 175 -3.57 -6.40 -18.96
CA GLN A 175 -5.03 -6.32 -18.75
C GLN A 175 -5.77 -5.58 -19.90
N VAL A 176 -5.02 -4.88 -20.74
CA VAL A 176 -5.44 -4.36 -22.04
C VAL A 176 -4.37 -4.76 -23.05
N GLU A 177 -4.67 -5.65 -23.99
CA GLU A 177 -3.84 -5.84 -25.19
C GLU A 177 -3.88 -4.54 -25.99
N ILE A 178 -2.87 -3.68 -25.80
CA ILE A 178 -2.62 -2.56 -26.71
C ILE A 178 -2.09 -3.18 -28.00
N LEU A 179 -2.99 -3.50 -28.91
CA LEU A 179 -2.67 -3.82 -30.30
C LEU A 179 -2.12 -2.55 -30.94
N VAL A 180 -0.79 -2.42 -30.94
CA VAL A 180 -0.09 -1.43 -31.77
C VAL A 180 -0.21 -1.91 -33.22
N PRO A 181 -0.93 -1.21 -34.09
CA PRO A 181 -1.14 -1.65 -35.47
C PRO A 181 0.18 -1.72 -36.22
N ASN A 182 0.46 -2.86 -36.86
CA ASN A 182 1.68 -3.03 -37.66
C ASN A 182 1.47 -2.64 -39.13
N ASP A 183 0.22 -2.46 -39.56
CA ASP A 183 -0.11 -2.07 -40.92
C ASP A 183 -1.15 -0.93 -41.02
N GLU A 184 -1.21 -0.34 -42.21
CA GLU A 184 -2.08 0.79 -42.53
C GLU A 184 -3.57 0.39 -42.58
N ALA A 185 -3.87 -0.91 -42.63
CA ALA A 185 -5.23 -1.44 -42.63
C ALA A 185 -5.77 -1.53 -41.19
N GLU A 186 -4.98 -2.01 -40.24
CA GLU A 186 -5.26 -2.08 -38.81
C GLU A 186 -5.43 -0.67 -38.21
N GLN A 187 -4.63 0.32 -38.64
CA GLN A 187 -4.83 1.73 -38.25
C GLN A 187 -6.20 2.28 -38.67
N LYS A 188 -6.71 1.88 -39.84
CA LYS A 188 -8.02 2.33 -40.36
C LYS A 188 -9.21 1.70 -39.64
N VAL A 189 -9.02 0.54 -39.02
CA VAL A 189 -10.07 -0.15 -38.25
C VAL A 189 -10.23 0.51 -36.87
N LEU A 190 -9.13 0.90 -36.23
CA LEU A 190 -9.15 1.61 -34.94
C LEU A 190 -9.69 3.05 -35.03
N GLY A 191 -9.47 3.74 -36.15
CA GLY A 191 -10.00 5.10 -36.37
C GLY A 191 -11.51 5.18 -36.70
N LYS A 192 -12.23 4.05 -36.69
CA LYS A 192 -13.67 3.97 -36.99
C LYS A 192 -14.53 3.52 -35.81
N ALA A 193 -13.93 3.26 -34.65
CA ALA A 193 -14.64 2.92 -33.42
C ALA A 193 -14.90 4.18 -32.57
#